data_AF-A0A662BZ96-F1
#
_entry.id   AF-A0A662BZ96-F1
#
_cell.length_a   1.000
_cell.length_b   1.000
_cell.length_c   1.000
_cell.angle_alpha   90.00
_cell.angle_beta   90.00
_cell.angle_gamma   90.00
#
_symmetry.space_group_name_H-M   'P 1'
#
loop_
_entity.id
_entity.type
_entity.pdbx_description
1 polymer ?
#
loop_
_entity_poly.entity_id
_entity_poly.type
_entity_poly.pdbx_seq_one_letter_code
_entity_poly.pdbx_strand_id
1 'polypeptide(L)'
;MNISHLFKQHPFRVILVLAVIIRLVAVIFSKGFGWFDDHFLIIEASQSWVDGYDYNRWLPGSEGNTGPGGHNFFYAGLHFIIFKFFSYIGFTDPQGKMYVVRLLHAALSLAVVVLGYRITLKLSGQKGANIAGLLLALLWLFPFISVRNLIEFTCVPFLLWGSWILMDKEKKRKLLLNGFLAGLVLGIAFCMRFQSMVYIGGIGLGLMLLGRWKEAFGTGFGVIVSAFLFMGSIDIFIWGYPFAELIEYINYNMYNYAEYTVGPWYQYILVLLLLTVPPVSFFLIFGYFYGFIKDWKKYILIFLPVMLFLIFHSYYPNKQERFILPIVPFIIIAGTAGWLSFQEQSKFWLKRKMLNSILWGFFWLINISFLLVISTTYSKRARVESMTYLSKYPKIDNILVENSNKAGINLLPMYYLDQWVGYSEITNTKNAAAAKQWYIDYQINPPDFMIFEGENNLDVRLEEALEEFPGMVYETTISPGMIDRILFWLNPINENQNAYIYRNTYTRPKKIE
;
A
#
# COMPACT_ATOMS: atom_id res chain seq x y z
N MET A 1 -31.92 10.83 18.40
CA MET A 1 -32.18 11.17 16.98
C MET A 1 -31.87 9.93 16.14
N ASN A 2 -32.83 9.42 15.35
CA ASN A 2 -32.65 8.19 14.56
C ASN A 2 -31.59 8.40 13.45
N ILE A 3 -30.63 7.48 13.28
CA ILE A 3 -29.56 7.56 12.26
C ILE A 3 -30.13 7.77 10.85
N SER A 4 -31.29 7.17 10.55
CA SER A 4 -31.97 7.36 9.27
C SER A 4 -32.42 8.81 9.03
N HIS A 5 -32.81 9.53 10.09
CA HIS A 5 -33.20 10.93 10.01
C HIS A 5 -31.98 11.84 9.81
N LEU A 6 -30.89 11.56 10.55
CA LEU A 6 -29.61 12.26 10.38
C LEU A 6 -29.04 12.08 8.97
N PHE A 7 -29.11 10.86 8.41
CA PHE A 7 -28.62 10.60 7.05
C PHE A 7 -29.44 11.33 5.98
N LYS A 8 -30.75 11.48 6.18
CA LYS A 8 -31.61 12.25 5.26
C LYS A 8 -31.27 13.74 5.26
N GLN A 9 -30.94 14.31 6.42
CA GLN A 9 -30.64 15.74 6.55
C GLN A 9 -29.18 16.08 6.20
N HIS A 10 -28.24 15.23 6.62
CA HIS A 10 -26.80 15.49 6.53
C HIS A 10 -26.01 14.26 6.04
N PRO A 11 -26.29 13.75 4.83
CA PRO A 11 -25.69 12.51 4.34
C PRO A 11 -24.16 12.58 4.30
N PHE A 12 -23.60 13.70 3.82
CA PHE A 12 -22.16 13.90 3.76
C PHE A 12 -21.48 13.79 5.13
N ARG A 13 -22.07 14.40 6.17
CA ARG A 13 -21.52 14.36 7.53
C ARG A 13 -21.54 12.94 8.09
N VAL A 14 -22.64 12.22 7.90
CA VAL A 14 -22.74 10.83 8.36
C VAL A 14 -21.72 9.95 7.66
N ILE A 15 -21.57 10.05 6.33
CA ILE A 15 -20.57 9.31 5.56
C ILE A 15 -19.16 9.60 6.06
N LEU A 16 -18.84 10.88 6.31
CA LEU A 16 -17.52 11.27 6.80
C LEU A 16 -17.25 10.74 8.20
N VAL A 17 -18.22 10.81 9.11
CA VAL A 17 -18.11 10.23 10.46
C VAL A 17 -17.88 8.72 10.39
N LEU A 18 -18.64 8.00 9.56
CA LEU A 18 -18.45 6.57 9.34
C LEU A 18 -17.04 6.27 8.79
N ALA A 19 -16.58 7.07 7.82
CA ALA A 19 -15.25 6.95 7.24
C ALA A 19 -14.13 7.14 8.28
N VAL A 20 -14.30 8.12 9.18
CA VAL A 20 -13.36 8.38 10.29
C VAL A 20 -13.37 7.20 11.26
N ILE A 21 -14.53 6.78 11.76
CA ILE A 21 -14.65 5.71 12.76
C ILE A 21 -13.98 4.44 12.24
N ILE A 22 -14.30 4.00 11.02
CA ILE A 22 -13.78 2.73 10.50
C ILE A 22 -12.26 2.79 10.22
N ARG A 23 -11.74 3.97 9.84
CA ARG A 23 -10.30 4.16 9.67
C ARG A 23 -9.59 4.19 11.01
N LEU A 24 -10.18 4.76 12.06
CA LEU A 24 -9.61 4.70 13.41
C LEU A 24 -9.57 3.26 13.94
N VAL A 25 -10.58 2.44 13.65
CA VAL A 25 -10.52 0.98 13.90
C VAL A 25 -9.31 0.39 13.17
N ALA A 26 -9.11 0.70 11.89
CA ALA A 26 -7.95 0.23 11.14
C ALA A 26 -6.61 0.74 11.71
N VAL A 27 -6.52 1.99 12.15
CA VAL A 27 -5.32 2.56 12.81
C VAL A 27 -4.95 1.74 14.04
N ILE A 28 -5.94 1.35 14.85
CA ILE A 28 -5.71 0.63 16.11
C ILE A 28 -5.30 -0.83 15.86
N PHE A 29 -6.05 -1.51 14.99
CA PHE A 29 -5.96 -2.97 14.86
C PHE A 29 -5.15 -3.46 13.66
N SER A 30 -5.06 -2.69 12.57
CA SER A 30 -4.31 -3.08 11.36
C SER A 30 -2.80 -2.86 11.52
N LYS A 31 -2.19 -3.58 12.46
CA LYS A 31 -0.74 -3.58 12.70
C LYS A 31 0.02 -4.37 11.62
N GLY A 32 1.34 -4.30 11.72
CA GLY A 32 2.29 -4.91 10.80
C GLY A 32 2.18 -4.36 9.38
N PHE A 33 2.58 -5.15 8.41
CA PHE A 33 2.70 -4.72 7.01
C PHE A 33 1.88 -5.59 6.06
N GLY A 34 1.43 -5.00 4.94
CA GLY A 34 0.58 -5.68 3.97
C GLY A 34 1.41 -6.31 2.86
N TRP A 35 2.36 -5.53 2.35
CA TRP A 35 3.31 -5.94 1.32
C TRP A 35 4.73 -5.66 1.77
N PHE A 36 5.67 -6.38 1.16
CA PHE A 36 7.10 -6.18 1.34
C PHE A 36 7.48 -4.69 1.19
N ASP A 37 7.03 -4.09 0.09
CA ASP A 37 7.37 -2.72 -0.29
C ASP A 37 6.92 -1.68 0.75
N ASP A 38 5.77 -1.90 1.41
CA ASP A 38 5.22 -0.91 2.35
C ASP A 38 5.99 -0.82 3.67
N HIS A 39 6.85 -1.80 3.95
CA HIS A 39 7.67 -1.86 5.15
C HIS A 39 9.16 -1.73 4.85
N PHE A 40 9.71 -2.65 4.06
CA PHE A 40 11.15 -2.72 3.83
C PHE A 40 11.62 -1.52 3.01
N LEU A 41 10.92 -1.19 1.92
CA LEU A 41 11.35 -0.10 1.04
C LEU A 41 11.06 1.30 1.61
N ILE A 42 10.16 1.41 2.60
CA ILE A 42 9.73 2.70 3.15
C ILE A 42 10.14 2.85 4.61
N ILE A 43 9.63 2.02 5.51
CA ILE A 43 9.77 2.21 6.95
C ILE A 43 11.17 1.86 7.42
N GLU A 44 11.70 0.71 7.02
CA GLU A 44 13.06 0.31 7.40
C GLU A 44 14.11 1.23 6.81
N ALA A 45 13.98 1.57 5.52
CA ALA A 45 14.86 2.52 4.84
C ALA A 45 14.93 3.83 5.62
N SER A 46 13.77 4.41 5.89
CA SER A 46 13.65 5.70 6.57
C SER A 46 14.22 5.69 7.98
N GLN A 47 13.89 4.67 8.79
CA GLN A 47 14.39 4.59 10.16
C GLN A 47 15.90 4.31 10.18
N SER A 48 16.41 3.47 9.28
CA SER A 48 17.85 3.18 9.21
C SER A 48 18.66 4.46 8.98
N TRP A 49 18.19 5.34 8.08
CA TRP A 49 18.82 6.64 7.86
C TRP A 49 18.75 7.57 9.07
N VAL A 50 17.67 7.51 9.86
CA VAL A 50 17.56 8.27 11.13
C VAL A 50 18.62 7.81 12.12
N ASP A 51 18.90 6.51 12.14
CA ASP A 51 19.86 5.89 13.05
C ASP A 51 21.31 5.95 12.54
N GLY A 52 21.54 6.62 11.39
CA GLY A 52 22.87 6.74 10.78
C GLY A 52 23.34 5.47 10.07
N TYR A 53 22.43 4.54 9.79
CA TYR A 53 22.66 3.33 9.02
C TYR A 53 22.06 3.47 7.60
N ASP A 54 22.40 2.54 6.71
CA ASP A 54 21.81 2.46 5.37
C ASP A 54 21.59 1.00 5.00
N TYR A 55 20.52 0.42 5.56
CA TYR A 55 20.35 -1.03 5.60
C TYR A 55 20.25 -1.67 4.20
N ASN A 56 19.71 -0.92 3.24
CA ASN A 56 19.52 -1.33 1.85
C ASN A 56 20.60 -0.79 0.91
N ARG A 57 21.58 -0.04 1.43
CA ARG A 57 22.74 0.49 0.68
C ARG A 57 22.32 1.41 -0.47
N TRP A 58 21.28 2.22 -0.27
CA TRP A 58 20.74 3.12 -1.30
C TRP A 58 21.49 4.44 -1.39
N LEU A 59 22.21 4.84 -0.35
CA LEU A 59 22.89 6.13 -0.30
C LEU A 59 24.29 6.04 -0.92
N PRO A 60 24.77 7.13 -1.56
CA PRO A 60 26.14 7.21 -2.04
C PRO A 60 27.14 6.99 -0.91
N GLY A 61 28.16 6.19 -1.18
CA GLY A 61 29.22 5.85 -0.21
C GLY A 61 28.92 4.64 0.67
N SER A 62 27.71 4.08 0.60
CA SER A 62 27.42 2.79 1.21
C SER A 62 28.18 1.66 0.51
N GLU A 63 28.64 0.68 1.27
CA GLU A 63 29.45 -0.43 0.75
C GLU A 63 28.67 -1.23 -0.32
N GLY A 64 29.24 -1.36 -1.51
CA GLY A 64 28.61 -2.05 -2.63
C GLY A 64 27.57 -1.21 -3.41
N ASN A 65 27.32 0.04 -3.02
CA ASN A 65 26.54 0.95 -3.84
C ASN A 65 27.35 1.39 -5.07
N THR A 66 26.82 1.15 -6.27
CA THR A 66 27.46 1.50 -7.55
C THR A 66 26.76 2.64 -8.29
N GLY A 67 25.77 3.29 -7.65
CA GLY A 67 24.96 4.36 -8.23
C GLY A 67 23.49 4.30 -7.78
N PRO A 68 22.63 5.11 -8.42
CA PRO A 68 21.18 5.07 -8.23
C PRO A 68 20.63 3.66 -8.46
N GLY A 69 19.59 3.28 -7.72
CA GLY A 69 18.99 1.93 -7.76
C GLY A 69 17.58 1.87 -8.37
N GLY A 70 17.03 3.01 -8.78
CA GLY A 70 15.63 3.14 -9.20
C GLY A 70 14.65 3.30 -8.05
N HIS A 71 15.12 3.74 -6.88
CA HIS A 71 14.33 3.81 -5.64
C HIS A 71 13.72 5.20 -5.43
N ASN A 72 12.51 5.24 -4.88
CA ASN A 72 11.80 6.50 -4.69
C ASN A 72 12.16 7.16 -3.34
N PHE A 73 13.10 8.12 -3.36
CA PHE A 73 13.48 8.86 -2.16
C PHE A 73 12.42 9.83 -1.65
N PHE A 74 11.44 10.27 -2.44
CA PHE A 74 10.47 11.24 -1.98
C PHE A 74 9.62 10.68 -0.82
N TYR A 75 9.06 9.49 -1.00
CA TYR A 75 8.14 8.93 0.00
C TYR A 75 8.86 8.35 1.23
N ALA A 76 10.02 7.70 1.03
CA ALA A 76 10.89 7.30 2.14
C ALA A 76 11.44 8.54 2.87
N GLY A 77 11.88 9.57 2.13
CA GLY A 77 12.35 10.84 2.69
C GLY A 77 11.30 11.54 3.57
N LEU A 78 10.01 11.49 3.19
CA LEU A 78 8.93 11.99 4.05
C LEU A 78 8.84 11.24 5.39
N HIS A 79 9.00 9.91 5.37
CA HIS A 79 9.02 9.10 6.59
C HIS A 79 10.28 9.34 7.41
N PHE A 80 11.43 9.51 6.77
CA PHE A 80 12.68 9.89 7.43
C PHE A 80 12.51 11.21 8.20
N ILE A 81 11.88 12.23 7.61
CA ILE A 81 11.62 13.50 8.29
C ILE A 81 10.70 13.29 9.51
N ILE A 82 9.63 12.50 9.36
CA ILE A 82 8.69 12.19 10.45
C ILE A 82 9.41 11.44 11.59
N PHE A 83 10.19 10.42 11.27
CA PHE A 83 10.91 9.61 12.25
C PHE A 83 12.04 10.39 12.91
N LYS A 84 12.75 11.24 12.18
CA LYS A 84 13.75 12.15 12.73
C LYS A 84 13.13 13.12 13.74
N PHE A 85 11.93 13.64 13.43
CA PHE A 85 11.17 14.47 14.37
C PHE A 85 10.76 13.69 15.63
N PHE A 86 10.29 12.44 15.48
CA PHE A 86 9.97 11.59 16.63
C PHE A 86 11.20 11.33 17.51
N SER A 87 12.34 10.98 16.93
CA SER A 87 13.59 10.83 17.66
C SER A 87 14.00 12.12 18.37
N TYR A 88 13.82 13.28 17.73
CA TYR A 88 14.12 14.59 18.32
C TYR A 88 13.29 14.89 19.59
N ILE A 89 12.02 14.46 19.64
CA ILE A 89 11.16 14.64 20.82
C ILE A 89 11.23 13.46 21.81
N GLY A 90 12.14 12.51 21.61
CA GLY A 90 12.30 11.33 22.46
C GLY A 90 11.23 10.25 22.27
N PHE A 91 10.47 10.28 21.18
CA PHE A 91 9.50 9.24 20.85
C PHE A 91 10.16 8.16 19.98
N THR A 92 10.72 7.13 20.64
CA THR A 92 11.52 6.10 19.96
C THR A 92 10.76 4.81 19.65
N ASP A 93 9.73 4.46 20.44
CA ASP A 93 8.97 3.20 20.33
C ASP A 93 8.48 2.93 18.88
N PRO A 94 8.99 1.86 18.22
CA PRO A 94 8.65 1.54 16.83
C PRO A 94 7.15 1.34 16.61
N GLN A 95 6.45 0.68 17.54
CA GLN A 95 5.01 0.40 17.43
C GLN A 95 4.19 1.70 17.56
N GLY A 96 4.55 2.54 18.52
CA GLY A 96 4.04 3.89 18.74
C GLY A 96 4.14 4.76 17.50
N LYS A 97 5.33 4.88 16.91
CA LYS A 97 5.56 5.63 15.67
C LYS A 97 4.62 5.15 14.56
N MET A 98 4.44 3.83 14.42
CA MET A 98 3.56 3.25 13.40
C MET A 98 2.07 3.52 13.65
N TYR A 99 1.63 3.77 14.89
CA TYR A 99 0.28 4.28 15.13
C TYR A 99 0.09 5.68 14.54
N VAL A 100 1.07 6.57 14.73
CA VAL A 100 1.01 7.93 14.19
C VAL A 100 1.06 7.90 12.66
N VAL A 101 1.94 7.09 12.07
CA VAL A 101 2.00 6.91 10.60
C VAL A 101 0.66 6.45 10.05
N ARG A 102 0.04 5.42 10.64
CA ARG A 102 -1.30 4.95 10.25
C ARG A 102 -2.37 6.02 10.39
N LEU A 103 -2.32 6.83 11.46
CA LEU A 103 -3.26 7.93 11.67
C LEU A 103 -3.12 9.03 10.62
N LEU A 104 -1.89 9.38 10.21
CA LEU A 104 -1.64 10.33 9.14
C LEU A 104 -2.20 9.82 7.80
N HIS A 105 -1.97 8.55 7.48
CA HIS A 105 -2.54 7.91 6.30
C HIS A 105 -4.07 7.84 6.35
N ALA A 106 -4.65 7.49 7.50
CA ALA A 106 -6.09 7.53 7.73
C ALA A 106 -6.66 8.91 7.42
N ALA A 107 -6.06 9.97 7.97
CA ALA A 107 -6.49 11.36 7.75
C ALA A 107 -6.37 11.76 6.28
N LEU A 108 -5.24 11.47 5.64
CA LEU A 108 -5.01 11.76 4.22
C LEU A 108 -6.04 11.04 3.34
N SER A 109 -6.37 9.78 3.64
CA SER A 109 -7.33 8.99 2.88
C SER A 109 -8.78 9.49 2.98
N LEU A 110 -9.12 10.33 3.97
CA LEU A 110 -10.44 10.97 4.02
C LEU A 110 -10.66 11.90 2.82
N ALA A 111 -9.60 12.44 2.22
CA ALA A 111 -9.69 13.21 0.99
C ALA A 111 -10.32 12.39 -0.14
N VAL A 112 -10.07 11.07 -0.21
CA VAL A 112 -10.69 10.18 -1.20
C VAL A 112 -12.21 10.18 -1.06
N VAL A 113 -12.71 10.09 0.18
CA VAL A 113 -14.15 10.10 0.48
C VAL A 113 -14.76 11.45 0.18
N VAL A 114 -14.12 12.54 0.63
CA VAL A 114 -14.61 13.90 0.45
C VAL A 114 -14.67 14.29 -1.02
N LEU A 115 -13.58 14.09 -1.75
CA LEU A 115 -13.47 14.45 -3.15
C LEU A 115 -14.31 13.53 -4.02
N GLY A 116 -14.32 12.22 -3.74
CA GLY A 116 -15.16 11.29 -4.47
C GLY A 116 -16.64 11.59 -4.32
N TYR A 117 -17.11 11.86 -3.10
CA TYR A 117 -18.49 12.32 -2.87
C TYR A 117 -18.82 13.59 -3.67
N ARG A 118 -17.94 14.60 -3.63
CA ARG A 118 -18.15 15.88 -4.34
C ARG A 118 -18.13 15.73 -5.85
N ILE A 119 -17.23 14.91 -6.40
CA ILE A 119 -17.19 14.59 -7.83
C ILE A 119 -18.48 13.89 -8.24
N THR A 120 -18.91 12.86 -7.52
CA THR A 120 -20.15 12.16 -7.83
C THR A 120 -21.38 13.06 -7.69
N LEU A 121 -21.40 13.98 -6.71
CA LEU A 121 -22.47 14.98 -6.57
C LEU A 121 -22.62 15.83 -7.84
N LYS A 122 -21.50 16.26 -8.43
CA LYS A 122 -21.50 16.99 -9.72
C LYS A 122 -21.93 16.11 -10.90
N LEU A 123 -21.65 14.81 -10.86
CA LEU A 123 -21.96 13.90 -11.96
C LEU A 123 -23.41 13.40 -11.96
N SER A 124 -23.97 13.04 -10.81
CA SER A 124 -25.27 12.36 -10.72
C SER A 124 -26.15 12.84 -9.56
N GLY A 125 -25.79 13.95 -8.91
CA GLY A 125 -26.57 14.53 -7.83
C GLY A 125 -26.48 13.76 -6.51
N GLN A 126 -27.40 14.11 -5.60
CA GLN A 126 -27.30 13.73 -4.19
C GLN A 126 -27.36 12.22 -3.96
N LYS A 127 -28.22 11.50 -4.70
CA LYS A 127 -28.37 10.05 -4.58
C LYS A 127 -27.09 9.31 -4.97
N GLY A 128 -26.45 9.72 -6.07
CA GLY A 128 -25.19 9.14 -6.49
C GLY A 128 -24.05 9.44 -5.52
N ALA A 129 -23.97 10.69 -5.05
CA ALA A 129 -22.98 11.10 -4.06
C ALA A 129 -23.08 10.26 -2.78
N ASN A 130 -24.30 9.96 -2.32
CA ASN A 130 -24.52 9.12 -1.14
C ASN A 130 -23.98 7.70 -1.34
N ILE A 131 -24.31 7.07 -2.47
CA ILE A 131 -23.89 5.70 -2.76
C ILE A 131 -22.37 5.63 -2.94
N ALA A 132 -21.80 6.49 -3.79
CA ALA A 132 -20.36 6.51 -4.02
C ALA A 132 -19.59 6.87 -2.73
N GLY A 133 -20.07 7.84 -1.96
CA GLY A 133 -19.47 8.21 -0.68
C GLY A 133 -19.48 7.06 0.33
N LEU A 134 -20.58 6.32 0.45
CA LEU A 134 -20.65 5.13 1.29
C LEU A 134 -19.69 4.03 0.81
N LEU A 135 -19.61 3.77 -0.50
CA LEU A 135 -18.67 2.81 -1.07
C LEU A 135 -17.21 3.23 -0.78
N LEU A 136 -16.83 4.48 -1.02
CA LEU A 136 -15.47 4.97 -0.74
C LEU A 136 -15.15 4.99 0.77
N ALA A 137 -16.16 5.16 1.62
CA ALA A 137 -15.99 5.16 3.07
C ALA A 137 -15.83 3.73 3.63
N LEU A 138 -16.61 2.77 3.11
CA LEU A 138 -16.88 1.47 3.73
C LEU A 138 -16.55 0.26 2.87
N LEU A 139 -16.01 0.41 1.65
CA LEU A 139 -15.58 -0.74 0.86
C LEU A 139 -14.56 -1.54 1.67
N TRP A 140 -14.80 -2.85 1.81
CA TRP A 140 -14.17 -3.72 2.81
C TRP A 140 -12.64 -3.60 2.91
N LEU A 141 -11.96 -3.41 1.78
CA LEU A 141 -10.50 -3.30 1.73
C LEU A 141 -9.99 -1.88 2.03
N PHE A 142 -10.79 -0.83 1.76
CA PHE A 142 -10.33 0.56 1.76
C PHE A 142 -9.80 1.01 3.11
N PRO A 143 -10.50 0.82 4.25
CA PRO A 143 -9.95 1.22 5.54
C PRO A 143 -8.60 0.55 5.86
N PHE A 144 -8.44 -0.73 5.52
CA PHE A 144 -7.20 -1.47 5.73
C PHE A 144 -6.03 -0.94 4.90
N ILE A 145 -6.20 -0.77 3.58
CA ILE A 145 -5.11 -0.26 2.72
C ILE A 145 -4.86 1.23 2.95
N SER A 146 -5.86 1.98 3.40
CA SER A 146 -5.78 3.43 3.59
C SER A 146 -4.89 3.88 4.74
N VAL A 147 -4.54 2.98 5.64
CA VAL A 147 -3.65 3.28 6.78
C VAL A 147 -2.22 2.76 6.54
N ARG A 148 -1.97 2.05 5.45
CA ARG A 148 -0.67 1.45 5.13
C ARG A 148 0.17 2.36 4.26
N ASN A 149 1.48 2.12 4.23
CA ASN A 149 2.42 2.86 3.38
C ASN A 149 2.42 2.37 1.93
N LEU A 150 1.23 2.11 1.40
CA LEU A 150 1.03 1.55 0.08
C LEU A 150 0.98 2.69 -0.94
N ILE A 151 2.06 2.93 -1.68
CA ILE A 151 2.15 4.05 -2.63
C ILE A 151 1.04 4.04 -3.68
N GLU A 152 0.52 2.87 -4.04
CA GLU A 152 -0.64 2.67 -4.90
C GLU A 152 -1.91 3.34 -4.38
N PHE A 153 -2.07 3.45 -3.06
CA PHE A 153 -3.24 4.07 -2.46
C PHE A 153 -2.93 5.46 -1.89
N THR A 154 -1.72 5.69 -1.38
CA THR A 154 -1.28 6.99 -0.87
C THR A 154 -1.26 8.08 -1.94
N CYS A 155 -1.05 7.73 -3.22
CA CYS A 155 -1.10 8.70 -4.32
C CYS A 155 -2.53 9.13 -4.71
N VAL A 156 -3.57 8.37 -4.35
CA VAL A 156 -4.96 8.57 -4.80
C VAL A 156 -5.61 9.87 -4.34
N PRO A 157 -5.45 10.32 -3.08
CA PRO A 157 -5.88 11.65 -2.63
C PRO A 157 -5.47 12.77 -3.59
N PHE A 158 -4.22 12.74 -4.06
CA PHE A 158 -3.65 13.73 -4.96
C PHE A 158 -4.19 13.58 -6.38
N LEU A 159 -4.36 12.35 -6.88
CA LEU A 159 -5.04 12.11 -8.16
C LEU A 159 -6.47 12.68 -8.16
N LEU A 160 -7.26 12.40 -7.11
CA LEU A 160 -8.63 12.90 -7.00
C LEU A 160 -8.67 14.43 -6.86
N TRP A 161 -7.73 15.02 -6.13
CA TRP A 161 -7.70 16.46 -5.92
C TRP A 161 -7.32 17.19 -7.21
N GLY A 162 -6.29 16.73 -7.92
CA GLY A 162 -5.95 17.25 -9.25
C GLY A 162 -7.13 17.15 -10.23
N SER A 163 -7.77 15.99 -10.32
CA SER A 163 -8.98 15.79 -11.13
C SER A 163 -10.13 16.72 -10.73
N TRP A 164 -10.37 16.90 -9.42
CA TRP A 164 -11.41 17.80 -8.92
C TRP A 164 -11.19 19.25 -9.37
N ILE A 165 -9.96 19.76 -9.28
CA ILE A 165 -9.63 21.13 -9.71
C ILE A 165 -9.98 21.32 -11.19
N LEU A 166 -9.68 20.32 -12.04
CA LEU A 166 -9.93 20.37 -13.48
C LEU A 166 -11.41 20.13 -13.85
N MET A 167 -12.18 19.47 -13.00
CA MET A 167 -13.62 19.26 -13.21
C MET A 167 -14.47 20.44 -12.70
N ASP A 168 -13.89 21.33 -11.90
CA ASP A 168 -14.60 22.43 -11.28
C ASP A 168 -14.86 23.61 -12.25
N LYS A 169 -16.07 23.63 -12.82
CA LYS A 169 -16.49 24.64 -13.81
C LYS A 169 -16.66 26.04 -13.24
N GLU A 170 -16.71 26.22 -11.93
CA GLU A 170 -16.86 27.55 -11.29
C GLU A 170 -15.57 28.39 -11.42
N LYS A 171 -14.41 27.75 -11.59
CA LYS A 171 -13.10 28.43 -11.63
C LYS A 171 -12.65 28.86 -13.03
N LYS A 172 -13.54 28.89 -14.03
CA LYS A 172 -13.21 29.10 -15.46
C LYS A 172 -12.44 30.37 -15.83
N ARG A 173 -12.32 31.37 -14.95
CA ARG A 173 -11.64 32.65 -15.26
C ARG A 173 -10.11 32.58 -15.32
N LYS A 174 -9.46 31.49 -14.87
CA LYS A 174 -7.99 31.35 -14.90
C LYS A 174 -7.53 29.94 -15.33
N LEU A 175 -7.87 29.54 -16.55
CA LEU A 175 -7.62 28.19 -17.10
C LEU A 175 -6.16 27.73 -16.94
N LEU A 176 -5.17 28.56 -17.29
CA LEU A 176 -3.75 28.21 -17.13
C LEU A 176 -3.37 27.97 -15.66
N LEU A 177 -3.79 28.86 -14.76
CA LEU A 177 -3.50 28.74 -13.33
C LEU A 177 -4.18 27.52 -12.72
N ASN A 178 -5.43 27.23 -13.09
CA ASN A 178 -6.12 26.04 -12.60
C ASN A 178 -5.44 24.77 -13.09
N GLY A 179 -5.03 24.74 -14.37
CA GLY A 179 -4.20 23.68 -14.93
C GLY A 179 -2.92 23.53 -14.11
N PHE A 180 -2.20 24.62 -13.89
CA PHE A 180 -0.97 24.62 -13.09
C PHE A 180 -1.16 24.09 -11.67
N LEU A 181 -2.16 24.58 -10.95
CA LEU A 181 -2.47 24.11 -9.59
C LEU A 181 -2.88 22.62 -9.58
N ALA A 182 -3.66 22.18 -10.56
CA ALA A 182 -3.97 20.75 -10.71
C ALA A 182 -2.71 19.94 -10.99
N GLY A 183 -1.85 20.44 -11.88
CA GLY A 183 -0.56 19.85 -12.22
C GLY A 183 0.37 19.72 -11.03
N LEU A 184 0.44 20.73 -10.15
CA LEU A 184 1.23 20.64 -8.93
C LEU A 184 0.77 19.48 -8.04
N VAL A 185 -0.54 19.38 -7.83
CA VAL A 185 -1.12 18.31 -7.00
C VAL A 185 -0.95 16.94 -7.65
N LEU A 186 -1.21 16.81 -8.96
CA LEU A 186 -0.97 15.58 -9.71
C LEU A 186 0.51 15.17 -9.73
N GLY A 187 1.42 16.15 -9.77
CA GLY A 187 2.85 15.92 -9.70
C GLY A 187 3.27 15.30 -8.37
N ILE A 188 2.62 15.61 -7.25
CA ILE A 188 2.86 14.90 -5.97
C ILE A 188 2.47 13.42 -6.10
N ALA A 189 1.36 13.11 -6.76
CA ALA A 189 0.97 11.71 -7.03
C ALA A 189 2.04 10.98 -7.85
N PHE A 190 2.59 11.66 -8.86
CA PHE A 190 3.72 11.15 -9.66
C PHE A 190 4.96 10.91 -8.81
N CYS A 191 5.33 11.85 -7.95
CA CYS A 191 6.48 11.71 -7.06
C CYS A 191 6.32 10.57 -6.05
N MET A 192 5.09 10.19 -5.69
CA MET A 192 4.83 9.01 -4.86
C MET A 192 4.88 7.71 -5.68
N ARG A 193 4.33 7.74 -6.89
CA ARG A 193 4.20 6.57 -7.77
C ARG A 193 4.37 6.98 -9.23
N PHE A 194 5.48 6.58 -9.85
CA PHE A 194 5.82 6.96 -11.22
C PHE A 194 4.77 6.50 -12.25
N GLN A 195 4.18 5.32 -12.07
CA GLN A 195 3.15 4.79 -12.97
C GLN A 195 1.87 5.62 -12.97
N SER A 196 1.66 6.49 -11.97
CA SER A 196 0.54 7.45 -12.00
C SER A 196 0.65 8.45 -13.16
N MET A 197 1.83 8.58 -13.78
CA MET A 197 2.02 9.37 -14.99
C MET A 197 1.10 8.93 -16.14
N VAL A 198 0.73 7.64 -16.22
CA VAL A 198 -0.23 7.15 -17.24
C VAL A 198 -1.62 7.77 -17.03
N TYR A 199 -2.06 7.88 -15.77
CA TYR A 199 -3.31 8.54 -15.42
C TYR A 199 -3.24 10.04 -15.72
N ILE A 200 -2.14 10.70 -15.31
CA ILE A 200 -1.91 12.14 -15.52
C ILE A 200 -1.87 12.48 -17.02
N GLY A 201 -1.16 11.68 -17.82
CA GLY A 201 -1.13 11.79 -19.27
C GLY A 201 -2.52 11.64 -19.90
N GLY A 202 -3.32 10.70 -19.39
CA GLY A 202 -4.72 10.56 -19.78
C GLY A 202 -5.59 11.78 -19.45
N ILE A 203 -5.30 12.49 -18.36
CA ILE A 203 -5.97 13.77 -18.05
C ILE A 203 -5.57 14.83 -19.06
N GLY A 204 -4.26 14.95 -19.34
CA GLY A 204 -3.75 15.89 -20.34
C GLY A 204 -4.40 15.67 -21.71
N LEU A 205 -4.43 14.42 -22.17
CA LEU A 205 -5.09 14.03 -23.42
C LEU A 205 -6.60 14.32 -23.38
N GLY A 206 -7.27 14.00 -22.27
CA GLY A 206 -8.69 14.30 -22.08
C GLY A 206 -8.99 15.80 -22.15
N LEU A 207 -8.13 16.66 -21.59
CA LEU A 207 -8.23 18.11 -21.69
C LEU A 207 -8.03 18.59 -23.14
N MET A 208 -7.04 18.04 -23.86
CA MET A 208 -6.81 18.37 -25.27
C MET A 208 -8.01 17.98 -26.15
N LEU A 209 -8.59 16.80 -25.95
CA LEU A 209 -9.81 16.33 -26.64
C LEU A 209 -11.03 17.21 -26.35
N LEU A 210 -11.08 17.86 -25.18
CA LEU A 210 -12.09 18.85 -24.84
C LEU A 210 -11.80 20.25 -25.39
N GLY A 211 -10.68 20.45 -26.10
CA GLY A 211 -10.19 21.77 -26.55
C GLY A 211 -9.64 22.65 -25.43
N ARG A 212 -9.37 22.08 -24.24
CA ARG A 212 -8.90 22.78 -23.03
C ARG A 212 -7.37 22.85 -22.96
N TRP A 213 -6.73 23.24 -24.07
CA TRP A 213 -5.27 23.24 -24.24
C TRP A 213 -4.51 24.03 -23.16
N LYS A 214 -5.05 25.19 -22.77
CA LYS A 214 -4.46 26.01 -21.69
C LYS A 214 -4.38 25.26 -20.36
N GLU A 215 -5.42 24.50 -20.02
CA GLU A 215 -5.39 23.66 -18.82
C GLU A 215 -4.45 22.47 -18.98
N ALA A 216 -4.38 21.87 -20.16
CA ALA A 216 -3.44 20.78 -20.45
C ALA A 216 -1.98 21.24 -20.27
N PHE A 217 -1.60 22.37 -20.89
CA PHE A 217 -0.26 22.95 -20.74
C PHE A 217 0.04 23.38 -19.30
N GLY A 218 -0.91 24.04 -18.64
CA GLY A 218 -0.77 24.38 -17.22
C GLY A 218 -0.53 23.13 -16.37
N THR A 219 -1.31 22.07 -16.60
CA THR A 219 -1.18 20.79 -15.88
C THR A 219 0.19 20.17 -16.12
N GLY A 220 0.64 20.05 -17.37
CA GLY A 220 1.96 19.53 -17.69
C GLY A 220 3.09 20.31 -17.02
N PHE A 221 3.01 21.64 -17.07
CA PHE A 221 4.00 22.50 -16.41
C PHE A 221 3.99 22.33 -14.88
N GLY A 222 2.82 22.26 -14.25
CA GLY A 222 2.71 22.01 -12.80
C GLY A 222 3.28 20.66 -12.38
N VAL A 223 3.06 19.61 -13.18
CA VAL A 223 3.63 18.28 -12.93
C VAL A 223 5.15 18.34 -12.98
N ILE A 224 5.73 18.97 -14.01
CA ILE A 224 7.19 19.12 -14.14
C ILE A 224 7.77 19.89 -12.95
N VAL A 225 7.13 21.00 -12.55
CA VAL A 225 7.58 21.78 -11.38
C VAL A 225 7.57 20.93 -10.11
N SER A 226 6.51 20.16 -9.87
CA SER A 226 6.46 19.29 -8.69
C SER A 226 7.46 18.15 -8.75
N ALA A 227 7.62 17.51 -9.91
CA ALA A 227 8.62 16.47 -10.11
C ALA A 227 10.03 17.00 -9.85
N PHE A 228 10.36 18.19 -10.36
CA PHE A 228 11.63 18.82 -10.09
C PHE A 228 11.80 19.18 -8.60
N LEU A 229 10.78 19.75 -7.96
CA LEU A 229 10.85 20.14 -6.55
C LEU A 229 10.97 18.97 -5.60
N PHE A 230 10.27 17.86 -5.84
CA PHE A 230 10.15 16.75 -4.89
C PHE A 230 10.95 15.50 -5.24
N MET A 231 11.44 15.38 -6.47
CA MET A 231 12.36 14.31 -6.87
C MET A 231 13.68 14.88 -7.38
N GLY A 232 13.61 15.78 -8.37
CA GLY A 232 14.79 16.34 -9.02
C GLY A 232 15.75 17.03 -8.04
N SER A 233 15.21 17.79 -7.08
CA SER A 233 16.01 18.48 -6.06
C SER A 233 16.64 17.51 -5.06
N ILE A 234 15.93 16.43 -4.71
CA ILE A 234 16.43 15.37 -3.82
C ILE A 234 17.57 14.62 -4.52
N ASP A 235 17.37 14.24 -5.78
CA ASP A 235 18.37 13.56 -6.57
C ASP A 235 19.60 14.44 -6.85
N ILE A 236 19.43 15.76 -7.06
CA ILE A 236 20.58 16.68 -7.14
C ILE A 236 21.38 16.66 -5.83
N PHE A 237 20.69 16.65 -4.69
CA PHE A 237 21.36 16.63 -3.39
C PHE A 237 22.09 15.31 -3.12
N ILE A 238 21.52 14.18 -3.52
CA ILE A 238 22.07 12.83 -3.27
C ILE A 238 23.09 12.44 -4.34
N TRP A 239 22.73 12.58 -5.62
CA TRP A 239 23.49 12.06 -6.77
C TRP A 239 24.20 13.12 -7.60
N GLY A 240 23.96 14.41 -7.35
CA GLY A 240 24.58 15.51 -8.09
C GLY A 240 23.88 15.89 -9.40
N TYR A 241 22.81 15.19 -9.79
CA TYR A 241 22.01 15.51 -10.99
C TYR A 241 20.54 15.12 -10.79
N PRO A 242 19.58 15.80 -11.44
CA PRO A 242 18.15 15.57 -11.20
C PRO A 242 17.66 14.29 -11.86
N PHE A 243 16.65 13.66 -11.25
CA PHE A 243 15.93 12.49 -11.78
C PHE A 243 16.79 11.23 -11.95
N ALA A 244 17.91 11.14 -11.23
CA ALA A 244 18.79 9.98 -11.21
C ALA A 244 18.03 8.68 -10.95
N GLU A 245 17.17 8.66 -9.94
CA GLU A 245 16.40 7.47 -9.57
C GLU A 245 15.26 7.18 -10.56
N LEU A 246 14.67 8.20 -11.17
CA LEU A 246 13.63 8.00 -12.18
C LEU A 246 14.21 7.37 -13.45
N ILE A 247 15.39 7.84 -13.88
CA ILE A 247 16.09 7.30 -15.05
C ILE A 247 16.41 5.84 -14.80
N GLU A 248 16.99 5.52 -13.63
CA GLU A 248 17.35 4.14 -13.33
C GLU A 248 16.12 3.24 -13.14
N TYR A 249 15.05 3.75 -12.52
CA TYR A 249 13.79 3.03 -12.45
C TYR A 249 13.27 2.64 -13.85
N ILE A 250 13.36 3.56 -14.82
CA ILE A 250 12.94 3.28 -16.21
C ILE A 250 13.86 2.23 -16.83
N ASN A 251 15.18 2.39 -16.70
CA ASN A 251 16.17 1.43 -17.22
C ASN A 251 15.90 0.03 -16.67
N TYR A 252 15.86 -0.10 -15.34
CA TYR A 252 15.63 -1.37 -14.66
C TYR A 252 14.36 -2.06 -15.14
N ASN A 253 13.25 -1.32 -15.24
CA ASN A 253 11.98 -1.87 -15.70
C ASN A 253 11.93 -2.15 -17.21
N MET A 254 12.83 -1.61 -18.03
CA MET A 254 12.94 -1.97 -19.44
C MET A 254 13.67 -3.30 -19.65
N TYR A 255 14.60 -3.65 -18.76
CA TYR A 255 15.40 -4.88 -18.87
C TYR A 255 14.85 -6.05 -18.04
N ASN A 256 14.18 -5.80 -16.91
CA ASN A 256 13.76 -6.85 -15.97
C ASN A 256 12.23 -7.08 -15.91
N TYR A 257 11.46 -6.53 -16.86
CA TYR A 257 9.98 -6.55 -16.80
C TYR A 257 9.34 -7.96 -16.77
N ALA A 258 10.07 -8.97 -17.25
CA ALA A 258 9.59 -10.35 -17.39
C ALA A 258 10.10 -11.29 -16.27
N GLU A 259 10.91 -10.80 -15.34
CA GLU A 259 11.52 -11.62 -14.27
C GLU A 259 10.62 -11.78 -13.04
N TYR A 260 9.54 -11.01 -12.97
CA TYR A 260 8.56 -11.03 -11.88
C TYR A 260 7.36 -11.93 -12.17
N THR A 261 6.38 -11.95 -11.26
CA THR A 261 5.12 -12.66 -11.42
C THR A 261 4.39 -12.22 -12.70
N VAL A 262 4.35 -13.11 -13.69
CA VAL A 262 3.62 -12.90 -14.95
C VAL A 262 2.19 -13.42 -14.79
N GLY A 263 1.22 -12.63 -15.23
CA GLY A 263 -0.20 -12.98 -15.18
C GLY A 263 -0.97 -12.58 -16.43
N PRO A 264 -2.18 -13.11 -16.62
CA PRO A 264 -2.97 -12.89 -17.83
C PRO A 264 -3.44 -11.43 -17.97
N TRP A 265 -3.67 -10.97 -19.20
CA TRP A 265 -4.09 -9.60 -19.49
C TRP A 265 -5.40 -9.19 -18.80
N TYR A 266 -6.28 -10.16 -18.55
CA TYR A 266 -7.59 -9.95 -17.92
C TYR A 266 -7.55 -9.99 -16.38
N GLN A 267 -6.39 -10.24 -15.76
CA GLN A 267 -6.25 -10.34 -14.29
C GLN A 267 -6.87 -9.14 -13.58
N TYR A 268 -6.58 -7.92 -14.04
CA TYR A 268 -7.09 -6.71 -13.41
C TYR A 268 -8.61 -6.52 -13.55
N ILE A 269 -9.23 -7.11 -14.58
CA ILE A 269 -10.70 -7.13 -14.69
C ILE A 269 -11.28 -8.00 -13.57
N LEU A 270 -10.66 -9.16 -13.30
CA LEU A 270 -11.06 -10.04 -12.20
C LEU A 270 -10.83 -9.37 -10.84
N VAL A 271 -9.68 -8.71 -10.65
CA VAL A 271 -9.40 -7.95 -9.42
C VAL A 271 -10.45 -6.87 -9.19
N LEU A 272 -10.82 -6.09 -10.21
CA LEU A 272 -11.89 -5.09 -10.10
C LEU A 272 -13.23 -5.72 -9.72
N LEU A 273 -13.60 -6.84 -10.35
CA LEU A 273 -14.84 -7.55 -10.07
C LEU A 273 -14.91 -8.08 -8.64
N LEU A 274 -13.83 -8.69 -8.15
CA LEU A 274 -13.75 -9.26 -6.80
C LEU A 274 -13.66 -8.16 -5.73
N LEU A 275 -12.82 -7.16 -5.94
CA LEU A 275 -12.60 -6.07 -5.00
C LEU A 275 -13.89 -5.27 -4.74
N THR A 276 -14.67 -5.02 -5.79
CA THR A 276 -15.94 -4.29 -5.69
C THR A 276 -17.16 -5.18 -5.46
N VAL A 277 -16.94 -6.47 -5.22
CA VAL A 277 -17.91 -7.51 -4.81
C VAL A 277 -19.11 -7.66 -5.76
N PRO A 278 -19.24 -8.79 -6.48
CA PRO A 278 -20.44 -9.08 -7.27
C PRO A 278 -21.70 -9.12 -6.38
N PRO A 279 -22.86 -8.64 -6.87
CA PRO A 279 -23.15 -8.19 -8.23
C PRO A 279 -22.89 -6.69 -8.47
N VAL A 280 -22.61 -5.90 -7.42
CA VAL A 280 -22.45 -4.44 -7.54
C VAL A 280 -21.25 -4.07 -8.39
N SER A 281 -20.20 -4.90 -8.38
CA SER A 281 -19.08 -4.74 -9.32
C SER A 281 -19.51 -4.65 -10.79
N PHE A 282 -20.47 -5.48 -11.22
CA PHE A 282 -21.04 -5.39 -12.58
C PHE A 282 -21.80 -4.09 -12.81
N PHE A 283 -22.54 -3.59 -11.81
CA PHE A 283 -23.24 -2.31 -11.91
C PHE A 283 -22.25 -1.15 -12.09
N LEU A 284 -21.15 -1.17 -11.33
CA LEU A 284 -20.13 -0.13 -11.41
C LEU A 284 -19.41 -0.15 -12.74
N ILE A 285 -18.97 -1.32 -13.22
CA ILE A 285 -18.29 -1.44 -14.51
C ILE A 285 -19.23 -1.06 -15.65
N PHE A 286 -20.46 -1.60 -15.68
CA PHE A 286 -21.45 -1.24 -16.70
C PHE A 286 -21.76 0.27 -16.66
N GLY A 287 -22.01 0.80 -15.46
CA GLY A 287 -22.29 2.21 -15.26
C GLY A 287 -21.14 3.10 -15.73
N TYR A 288 -19.90 2.67 -15.53
CA TYR A 288 -18.71 3.43 -15.91
C TYR A 288 -18.65 3.62 -17.44
N PHE A 289 -18.88 2.55 -18.21
CA PHE A 289 -18.97 2.63 -19.67
C PHE A 289 -20.23 3.36 -20.13
N TYR A 290 -21.40 3.07 -19.55
CA TYR A 290 -22.67 3.70 -19.93
C TYR A 290 -22.63 5.23 -19.74
N GLY A 291 -22.08 5.70 -18.62
CA GLY A 291 -21.93 7.13 -18.34
C GLY A 291 -21.11 7.83 -19.42
N PHE A 292 -19.98 7.23 -19.82
CA PHE A 292 -19.15 7.74 -20.89
C PHE A 292 -19.86 7.74 -22.25
N ILE A 293 -20.52 6.64 -22.63
CA ILE A 293 -21.25 6.54 -23.91
C ILE A 293 -22.35 7.60 -23.99
N LYS A 294 -23.07 7.83 -22.89
CA LYS A 294 -24.17 8.79 -22.82
C LYS A 294 -23.72 10.25 -22.89
N ASP A 295 -22.62 10.60 -22.24
CA ASP A 295 -22.12 11.98 -22.18
C ASP A 295 -20.59 12.01 -22.05
N TRP A 296 -19.90 11.67 -23.14
CA TRP A 296 -18.44 11.48 -23.12
C TRP A 296 -17.70 12.74 -22.63
N LYS A 297 -18.15 13.94 -22.99
CA LYS A 297 -17.50 15.21 -22.59
C LYS A 297 -17.54 15.42 -21.08
N LYS A 298 -18.60 14.94 -20.41
CA LYS A 298 -18.73 15.03 -18.96
C LYS A 298 -17.83 14.03 -18.22
N TYR A 299 -17.58 12.86 -18.81
CA TYR A 299 -16.86 11.77 -18.16
C TYR A 299 -15.39 11.62 -18.62
N ILE A 300 -14.97 12.24 -19.72
CA ILE A 300 -13.65 12.00 -20.36
C ILE A 300 -12.47 12.20 -19.40
N LEU A 301 -12.53 13.17 -18.48
CA LEU A 301 -11.47 13.45 -17.50
C LEU A 301 -11.36 12.42 -16.37
N ILE A 302 -12.29 11.46 -16.29
CA ILE A 302 -12.20 10.30 -15.42
C ILE A 302 -11.99 9.05 -16.27
N PHE A 303 -12.78 8.91 -17.33
CA PHE A 303 -12.83 7.71 -18.15
C PHE A 303 -11.51 7.42 -18.85
N LEU A 304 -10.95 8.40 -19.57
CA LEU A 304 -9.74 8.19 -20.36
C LEU A 304 -8.50 7.88 -19.48
N PRO A 305 -8.21 8.64 -18.40
CA PRO A 305 -7.13 8.30 -17.48
C PRO A 305 -7.20 6.88 -16.92
N VAL A 306 -8.38 6.46 -16.46
CA VAL A 306 -8.60 5.14 -15.87
C VAL A 306 -8.43 4.04 -16.92
N MET A 307 -8.96 4.22 -18.13
CA MET A 307 -8.80 3.24 -19.21
C MET A 307 -7.35 3.09 -19.65
N LEU A 308 -6.63 4.19 -19.85
CA LEU A 308 -5.22 4.14 -20.22
C LEU A 308 -4.38 3.45 -19.13
N PHE A 309 -4.64 3.78 -17.86
CA PHE A 309 -3.96 3.15 -16.74
C PHE A 309 -4.25 1.64 -16.66
N LEU A 310 -5.51 1.24 -16.85
CA LEU A 310 -5.90 -0.17 -16.87
C LEU A 310 -5.26 -0.93 -18.04
N ILE A 311 -5.29 -0.36 -19.26
CA ILE A 311 -4.68 -0.96 -20.46
C ILE A 311 -3.18 -1.12 -20.28
N PHE A 312 -2.49 -0.08 -19.80
CA PHE A 312 -1.05 -0.12 -19.54
C PHE A 312 -0.69 -1.28 -18.60
N HIS A 313 -1.35 -1.35 -17.44
CA HIS A 313 -1.08 -2.43 -16.49
C HIS A 313 -1.52 -3.79 -17.04
N SER A 314 -2.65 -3.90 -17.76
CA SER A 314 -3.09 -5.14 -18.40
C SER A 314 -2.15 -5.63 -19.50
N TYR A 315 -1.38 -4.75 -20.14
CA TYR A 315 -0.36 -5.13 -21.11
C TYR A 315 0.97 -5.49 -20.43
N TYR A 316 1.39 -4.75 -19.41
CA TYR A 316 2.70 -4.92 -18.77
C TYR A 316 2.85 -6.31 -18.10
N PRO A 317 3.92 -7.11 -18.36
CA PRO A 317 3.97 -8.50 -17.93
C PRO A 317 3.91 -8.74 -16.42
N ASN A 318 4.62 -7.94 -15.60
CA ASN A 318 4.57 -8.03 -14.15
C ASN A 318 3.16 -7.66 -13.62
N LYS A 319 2.50 -8.60 -12.95
CA LYS A 319 1.14 -8.43 -12.41
C LYS A 319 1.11 -8.57 -10.91
N GLN A 320 0.62 -7.53 -10.24
CA GLN A 320 0.31 -7.56 -8.80
C GLN A 320 -0.99 -6.82 -8.57
N GLU A 321 -1.91 -7.39 -7.80
CA GLU A 321 -3.29 -6.89 -7.68
C GLU A 321 -3.33 -5.43 -7.21
N ARG A 322 -2.36 -5.04 -6.36
CA ARG A 322 -2.25 -3.68 -5.83
C ARG A 322 -2.07 -2.61 -6.91
N PHE A 323 -1.46 -2.94 -8.06
CA PHE A 323 -1.07 -1.95 -9.06
C PHE A 323 -2.23 -1.13 -9.62
N ILE A 324 -3.45 -1.68 -9.64
CA ILE A 324 -4.66 -1.00 -10.12
C ILE A 324 -5.49 -0.32 -9.02
N LEU A 325 -5.10 -0.45 -7.75
CA LEU A 325 -5.79 0.26 -6.66
C LEU A 325 -5.92 1.78 -6.88
N PRO A 326 -4.99 2.49 -7.57
CA PRO A 326 -5.15 3.92 -7.81
C PRO A 326 -6.43 4.31 -8.55
N ILE A 327 -6.93 3.43 -9.43
CA ILE A 327 -8.07 3.73 -10.30
C ILE A 327 -9.43 3.29 -9.74
N VAL A 328 -9.44 2.48 -8.68
CA VAL A 328 -10.68 1.90 -8.12
C VAL A 328 -11.65 3.00 -7.65
N PRO A 329 -11.23 4.05 -6.93
CA PRO A 329 -12.15 5.12 -6.53
C PRO A 329 -12.81 5.82 -7.71
N PHE A 330 -12.09 5.99 -8.82
CA PHE A 330 -12.62 6.62 -10.03
C PHE A 330 -13.67 5.74 -10.72
N ILE A 331 -13.48 4.43 -10.72
CA ILE A 331 -14.49 3.46 -11.19
C ILE A 331 -15.74 3.52 -10.31
N ILE A 332 -15.60 3.61 -8.98
CA ILE A 332 -16.75 3.76 -8.07
C ILE A 332 -17.51 5.07 -8.37
N ILE A 333 -16.79 6.18 -8.53
CA ILE A 333 -17.37 7.51 -8.79
C ILE A 333 -18.17 7.54 -10.09
N ALA A 334 -17.51 7.23 -11.22
CA ALA A 334 -18.14 7.30 -12.54
C ALA A 334 -19.11 6.13 -12.76
N GLY A 335 -18.79 4.95 -12.22
CA GLY A 335 -19.64 3.76 -12.26
C GLY A 335 -20.97 3.96 -11.56
N THR A 336 -20.96 4.49 -10.33
CA THR A 336 -22.20 4.81 -9.60
C THR A 336 -23.04 5.83 -10.36
N ALA A 337 -22.39 6.90 -10.86
CA ALA A 337 -23.09 7.96 -11.59
C ALA A 337 -23.76 7.46 -12.87
N GLY A 338 -23.04 6.67 -13.68
CA GLY A 338 -23.60 6.11 -14.91
C GLY A 338 -24.61 5.00 -14.66
N TRP A 339 -24.43 4.17 -13.63
CA TRP A 339 -25.40 3.14 -13.26
C TRP A 339 -26.76 3.74 -12.89
N LEU A 340 -26.78 4.78 -12.04
CA LEU A 340 -28.03 5.45 -11.68
C LEU A 340 -28.72 6.09 -12.89
N SER A 341 -27.93 6.75 -13.73
CA SER A 341 -28.39 7.36 -14.98
C SER A 341 -29.03 6.35 -15.95
N PHE A 342 -28.50 5.12 -15.99
CA PHE A 342 -29.11 4.01 -16.74
C PHE A 342 -30.37 3.48 -16.05
N GLN A 343 -30.31 3.27 -14.73
CA GLN A 343 -31.38 2.70 -13.94
C GLN A 343 -32.67 3.53 -14.04
N GLU A 344 -32.55 4.86 -14.07
CA GLU A 344 -33.67 5.80 -14.21
C GLU A 344 -34.39 5.69 -15.57
N GLN A 345 -33.72 5.17 -16.59
CA GLN A 345 -34.28 5.04 -17.96
C GLN A 345 -34.69 3.59 -18.29
N SER A 346 -34.20 2.62 -17.53
CA SER A 346 -34.43 1.20 -17.81
C SER A 346 -35.80 0.72 -17.30
N LYS A 347 -36.71 0.38 -18.22
CA LYS A 347 -38.01 -0.22 -17.89
C LYS A 347 -37.88 -1.48 -17.02
N PHE A 348 -36.85 -2.29 -17.24
CA PHE A 348 -36.58 -3.50 -16.46
C PHE A 348 -36.31 -3.17 -14.98
N TRP A 349 -35.37 -2.27 -14.71
CA TRP A 349 -34.98 -1.92 -13.34
C TRP A 349 -36.02 -1.07 -12.62
N LEU A 350 -36.78 -0.23 -13.35
CA LEU A 350 -37.91 0.50 -12.80
C LEU A 350 -39.02 -0.42 -12.31
N LYS A 351 -39.27 -1.54 -13.00
CA LYS A 351 -40.25 -2.58 -12.57
C LYS A 351 -39.70 -3.48 -11.47
N ARG A 352 -38.40 -3.79 -11.47
CA ARG A 352 -37.75 -4.74 -10.55
C ARG A 352 -36.98 -4.06 -9.41
N LYS A 353 -37.59 -3.09 -8.73
CA LYS A 353 -36.97 -2.38 -7.60
C LYS A 353 -36.55 -3.33 -6.46
N MET A 354 -37.36 -4.35 -6.17
CA MET A 354 -37.04 -5.36 -5.15
C MET A 354 -35.76 -6.13 -5.48
N LEU A 355 -35.60 -6.59 -6.73
CA LEU A 355 -34.38 -7.27 -7.17
C LEU A 355 -33.15 -6.38 -6.96
N ASN A 356 -33.22 -5.11 -7.37
CA ASN A 356 -32.14 -4.17 -7.14
C ASN A 356 -31.80 -4.04 -5.65
N SER A 357 -32.80 -3.90 -4.77
CA SER A 357 -32.58 -3.83 -3.32
C SER A 357 -31.96 -5.10 -2.75
N ILE A 358 -32.36 -6.29 -3.22
CA ILE A 358 -31.77 -7.57 -2.80
C ILE A 358 -30.29 -7.64 -3.21
N LEU A 359 -29.96 -7.25 -4.44
CA LEU A 359 -28.58 -7.30 -4.95
C LEU A 359 -27.66 -6.33 -4.19
N TRP A 360 -28.15 -5.12 -3.85
CA TRP A 360 -27.42 -4.20 -2.98
C TRP A 360 -27.33 -4.70 -1.53
N GLY A 361 -28.39 -5.33 -1.00
CA GLY A 361 -28.39 -5.92 0.34
C GLY A 361 -27.36 -7.05 0.48
N PHE A 362 -27.29 -7.93 -0.52
CA PHE A 362 -26.29 -8.99 -0.61
C PHE A 362 -24.85 -8.42 -0.66
N PHE A 363 -24.63 -7.40 -1.50
CA PHE A 363 -23.34 -6.69 -1.53
C PHE A 363 -22.96 -6.16 -0.15
N TRP A 364 -23.86 -5.43 0.51
CA TRP A 364 -23.57 -4.83 1.82
C TRP A 364 -23.34 -5.90 2.91
N LEU A 365 -24.04 -7.02 2.86
CA LEU A 365 -23.80 -8.14 3.77
C LEU A 365 -22.37 -8.67 3.64
N ILE A 366 -21.93 -8.98 2.43
CA ILE A 366 -20.55 -9.47 2.18
C ILE A 366 -19.54 -8.38 2.52
N ASN A 367 -19.75 -7.17 2.04
CA ASN A 367 -18.84 -6.05 2.24
C ASN A 367 -18.65 -5.76 3.74
N ILE A 368 -19.72 -5.68 4.53
CA ILE A 368 -19.60 -5.42 5.97
C ILE A 368 -18.93 -6.60 6.70
N SER A 369 -19.23 -7.84 6.30
CA SER A 369 -18.57 -9.03 6.87
C SER A 369 -17.05 -8.97 6.67
N PHE A 370 -16.60 -8.72 5.43
CA PHE A 370 -15.17 -8.56 5.14
C PHE A 370 -14.60 -7.29 5.76
N LEU A 371 -15.34 -6.19 5.81
CA LEU A 371 -14.86 -4.94 6.40
C LEU A 371 -14.48 -5.14 7.87
N LEU A 372 -15.34 -5.79 8.67
CA LEU A 372 -15.10 -6.01 10.10
C LEU A 372 -13.84 -6.88 10.32
N VAL A 373 -13.69 -7.92 9.51
CA VAL A 373 -12.55 -8.84 9.59
C VAL A 373 -11.25 -8.17 9.12
N ILE A 374 -11.28 -7.54 7.95
CA ILE A 374 -10.07 -7.03 7.30
C ILE A 374 -9.56 -5.75 7.97
N SER A 375 -10.44 -4.84 8.38
CA SER A 375 -10.04 -3.63 9.12
C SER A 375 -9.40 -3.91 10.50
N THR A 376 -9.59 -5.12 11.04
CA THR A 376 -9.00 -5.53 12.32
C THR A 376 -7.82 -6.49 12.17
N THR A 377 -7.31 -6.67 10.95
CA THR A 377 -6.24 -7.63 10.66
C THR A 377 -4.86 -7.12 11.06
N TYR A 378 -4.25 -7.79 12.05
CA TYR A 378 -2.80 -7.72 12.24
C TYR A 378 -2.11 -8.66 11.24
N SER A 379 -1.61 -8.08 10.15
CA SER A 379 -0.89 -8.80 9.10
C SER A 379 0.58 -9.01 9.47
N LYS A 380 1.15 -10.17 9.10
CA LYS A 380 2.55 -10.54 9.37
C LYS A 380 2.88 -10.51 10.87
N ARG A 381 1.90 -10.83 11.73
CA ARG A 381 2.01 -10.66 13.19
C ARG A 381 3.23 -11.39 13.76
N ALA A 382 3.44 -12.64 13.38
CA ALA A 382 4.53 -13.45 13.92
C ALA A 382 5.90 -12.81 13.69
N ARG A 383 6.13 -12.21 12.51
CA ARG A 383 7.40 -11.56 12.16
C ARG A 383 7.61 -10.28 12.97
N VAL A 384 6.60 -9.42 13.03
CA VAL A 384 6.67 -8.14 13.73
C VAL A 384 6.80 -8.33 15.24
N GLU A 385 5.99 -9.20 15.83
CA GLU A 385 5.98 -9.44 17.27
C GLU A 385 7.22 -10.24 17.72
N SER A 386 7.83 -11.05 16.85
CA SER A 386 9.14 -11.68 17.17
C SER A 386 10.24 -10.64 17.32
N MET A 387 10.33 -9.67 16.40
CA MET A 387 11.31 -8.59 16.51
C MET A 387 11.00 -7.65 17.69
N THR A 388 9.72 -7.34 17.92
CA THR A 388 9.28 -6.55 19.07
C THR A 388 9.57 -7.27 20.40
N TYR A 389 9.50 -8.60 20.44
CA TYR A 389 9.86 -9.38 21.62
C TYR A 389 11.37 -9.32 21.88
N LEU A 390 12.16 -9.52 20.81
CA LEU A 390 13.62 -9.53 20.90
C LEU A 390 14.20 -8.14 21.17
N SER A 391 13.52 -7.04 20.84
CA SER A 391 14.01 -5.67 21.11
C SER A 391 14.22 -5.37 22.60
N LYS A 392 13.62 -6.16 23.49
CA LYS A 392 13.88 -6.11 24.94
C LYS A 392 15.32 -6.47 25.31
N TYR A 393 16.02 -7.23 24.46
CA TYR A 393 17.40 -7.62 24.67
C TYR A 393 18.34 -6.57 24.07
N PRO A 394 19.18 -5.91 24.89
CA PRO A 394 20.11 -4.90 24.39
C PRO A 394 21.32 -5.57 23.71
N LYS A 395 21.86 -4.90 22.68
CA LYS A 395 23.11 -5.26 22.01
C LYS A 395 23.12 -6.71 21.50
N ILE A 396 22.06 -7.11 20.82
CA ILE A 396 22.03 -8.37 20.08
C ILE A 396 23.15 -8.32 19.05
N ASP A 397 23.94 -9.39 18.98
CA ASP A 397 25.04 -9.48 18.05
C ASP A 397 24.55 -10.02 16.70
N ASN A 398 23.99 -11.24 16.71
CA ASN A 398 23.49 -11.88 15.50
C ASN A 398 22.25 -12.75 15.77
N ILE A 399 21.39 -12.83 14.77
CA ILE A 399 20.23 -13.73 14.73
C ILE A 399 20.46 -14.79 13.66
N LEU A 400 20.14 -16.04 13.95
CA LEU A 400 20.15 -17.12 12.96
C LEU A 400 18.71 -17.51 12.64
N VAL A 401 18.31 -17.46 11.37
CA VAL A 401 16.98 -17.87 10.93
C VAL A 401 17.06 -19.23 10.29
N GLU A 402 16.26 -20.17 10.79
CA GLU A 402 16.26 -21.55 10.33
C GLU A 402 14.96 -21.82 9.54
N ASN A 403 15.12 -22.14 8.26
CA ASN A 403 14.07 -22.58 7.36
C ASN A 403 14.57 -23.58 6.31
N SER A 404 15.15 -24.68 6.76
CA SER A 404 15.61 -25.82 5.94
C SER A 404 14.51 -26.53 5.13
N ASN A 405 13.23 -26.17 5.29
CA ASN A 405 12.17 -26.66 4.41
C ASN A 405 12.22 -26.03 3.00
N LYS A 406 13.00 -24.97 2.78
CA LYS A 406 13.05 -24.23 1.51
C LYS A 406 14.39 -23.54 1.27
N ALA A 407 14.55 -22.91 0.12
CA ALA A 407 15.81 -22.33 -0.36
C ALA A 407 16.14 -20.91 0.16
N GLY A 408 15.34 -20.36 1.08
CA GLY A 408 15.55 -19.02 1.61
C GLY A 408 14.79 -18.80 2.92
N ILE A 409 14.80 -17.59 3.43
CA ILE A 409 14.07 -17.20 4.65
C ILE A 409 13.15 -16.00 4.37
N ASN A 410 12.24 -15.71 5.30
CA ASN A 410 11.59 -14.41 5.27
C ASN A 410 12.49 -13.32 5.86
N LEU A 411 12.44 -12.12 5.27
CA LEU A 411 13.08 -10.96 5.88
C LEU A 411 12.48 -10.66 7.26
N LEU A 412 13.39 -10.41 8.20
CA LEU A 412 13.07 -9.97 9.55
C LEU A 412 12.82 -8.46 9.55
N PRO A 413 11.70 -7.97 10.12
CA PRO A 413 11.40 -6.55 10.15
C PRO A 413 12.20 -5.85 11.28
N MET A 414 13.48 -5.61 11.04
CA MET A 414 14.48 -5.06 11.96
C MET A 414 14.10 -3.70 12.55
N TYR A 415 13.25 -2.93 11.85
CA TYR A 415 12.65 -1.72 12.41
C TYR A 415 12.02 -1.94 13.79
N TYR A 416 11.39 -3.09 14.03
CA TYR A 416 10.76 -3.41 15.32
C TYR A 416 11.74 -4.02 16.33
N LEU A 417 12.94 -4.42 15.90
CA LEU A 417 14.00 -4.91 16.77
C LEU A 417 14.69 -3.75 17.52
N ASP A 418 14.54 -2.52 17.02
CA ASP A 418 15.13 -1.29 17.56
C ASP A 418 16.68 -1.32 17.59
N GLN A 419 17.27 -2.12 16.70
CA GLN A 419 18.71 -2.25 16.47
C GLN A 419 18.95 -2.92 15.11
N TRP A 420 20.01 -2.50 14.42
CA TRP A 420 20.41 -3.03 13.11
C TRP A 420 21.46 -4.12 13.31
N VAL A 421 21.04 -5.39 13.28
CA VAL A 421 21.93 -6.54 13.51
C VAL A 421 22.07 -7.39 12.26
N GLY A 422 23.22 -8.06 12.16
CA GLY A 422 23.40 -9.11 11.15
C GLY A 422 22.48 -10.29 11.43
N TYR A 423 22.00 -10.93 10.37
CA TYR A 423 21.40 -12.25 10.51
C TYR A 423 21.92 -13.18 9.42
N SER A 424 21.95 -14.46 9.76
CA SER A 424 22.33 -15.55 8.86
C SER A 424 21.18 -16.53 8.73
N GLU A 425 21.34 -17.50 7.82
CA GLU A 425 20.27 -18.45 7.48
C GLU A 425 20.76 -19.89 7.44
N ILE A 426 19.85 -20.79 7.82
CA ILE A 426 19.86 -22.21 7.48
C ILE A 426 18.68 -22.47 6.54
N THR A 427 18.95 -23.10 5.41
CA THR A 427 18.00 -23.37 4.32
C THR A 427 18.25 -24.77 3.76
N ASN A 428 17.42 -25.25 2.83
CA ASN A 428 17.64 -26.53 2.17
C ASN A 428 18.89 -26.54 1.26
N THR A 429 19.44 -25.37 0.94
CA THR A 429 20.68 -25.20 0.18
C THR A 429 21.89 -24.87 1.07
N LYS A 430 21.65 -24.44 2.32
CA LYS A 430 22.68 -24.11 3.30
C LYS A 430 22.33 -24.71 4.66
N ASN A 431 22.88 -25.89 4.96
CA ASN A 431 22.60 -26.61 6.21
C ASN A 431 23.25 -25.96 7.45
N ALA A 432 22.94 -26.49 8.63
CA ALA A 432 23.46 -26.01 9.91
C ALA A 432 25.00 -25.98 9.98
N ALA A 433 25.66 -27.02 9.49
CA ALA A 433 27.12 -27.10 9.46
C ALA A 433 27.73 -25.98 8.59
N ALA A 434 27.16 -25.73 7.40
CA ALA A 434 27.59 -24.64 6.53
C ALA A 434 27.33 -23.27 7.15
N ALA A 435 26.21 -23.10 7.87
CA ALA A 435 25.94 -21.87 8.62
C ALA A 435 26.99 -21.64 9.72
N LYS A 436 27.33 -22.66 10.51
CA LYS A 436 28.38 -22.59 11.52
C LYS A 436 29.74 -22.27 10.94
N GLN A 437 30.10 -22.92 9.83
CA GLN A 437 31.37 -22.64 9.14
C GLN A 437 31.44 -21.18 8.70
N TRP A 438 30.33 -20.61 8.22
CA TRP A 438 30.27 -19.18 7.88
C TRP A 438 30.52 -18.26 9.10
N TYR A 439 29.99 -18.59 10.29
CA TYR A 439 30.32 -17.83 11.51
C TYR A 439 31.82 -17.90 11.83
N ILE A 440 32.44 -19.07 11.66
CA ILE A 440 33.88 -19.27 11.89
C ILE A 440 34.71 -18.48 10.87
N ASP A 441 34.40 -18.61 9.58
CA ASP A 441 35.16 -18.01 8.48
C ASP A 441 35.19 -16.48 8.56
N TYR A 442 34.07 -15.88 8.97
CA TYR A 442 33.93 -14.43 9.10
C TYR A 442 34.22 -13.92 10.53
N GLN A 443 34.63 -14.81 11.44
CA GLN A 443 34.94 -14.49 12.85
C GLN A 443 33.77 -13.78 13.57
N ILE A 444 32.55 -14.21 13.27
CA ILE A 444 31.31 -13.67 13.84
C ILE A 444 30.99 -14.49 15.09
N ASN A 445 30.57 -13.82 16.18
CA ASN A 445 30.17 -14.52 17.39
C ASN A 445 28.93 -15.41 17.13
N PRO A 446 28.80 -16.55 17.84
CA PRO A 446 27.62 -17.39 17.73
C PRO A 446 26.32 -16.60 17.93
N PRO A 447 25.23 -16.99 17.24
CA PRO A 447 23.97 -16.26 17.32
C PRO A 447 23.44 -16.20 18.75
N ASP A 448 22.91 -15.04 19.13
CA ASP A 448 22.23 -14.85 20.42
C ASP A 448 20.86 -15.55 20.43
N PHE A 449 20.21 -15.53 19.27
CA PHE A 449 18.89 -16.10 19.06
C PHE A 449 18.84 -16.88 17.76
N MET A 450 18.08 -17.96 17.78
CA MET A 450 17.70 -18.72 16.60
C MET A 450 16.18 -18.68 16.43
N ILE A 451 15.72 -18.39 15.22
CA ILE A 451 14.29 -18.31 14.89
C ILE A 451 13.95 -19.39 13.87
N PHE A 452 13.15 -20.37 14.27
CA PHE A 452 12.64 -21.40 13.36
C PHE A 452 11.33 -20.93 12.75
N GLU A 453 11.26 -20.93 11.43
CA GLU A 453 10.05 -20.60 10.69
C GLU A 453 9.21 -21.86 10.43
N GLY A 454 7.96 -21.86 10.91
CA GLY A 454 7.01 -22.94 10.67
C GLY A 454 7.27 -24.23 11.46
N GLU A 455 6.25 -25.07 11.55
CA GLU A 455 6.24 -26.28 12.39
C GLU A 455 6.65 -27.57 11.66
N ASN A 456 6.72 -27.52 10.33
CA ASN A 456 7.05 -28.69 9.52
C ASN A 456 8.47 -29.19 9.86
N ASN A 457 8.55 -30.46 10.26
CA ASN A 457 9.77 -31.16 10.67
C ASN A 457 10.57 -30.44 11.77
N LEU A 458 9.89 -29.68 12.64
CA LEU A 458 10.56 -28.83 13.63
C LEU A 458 11.50 -29.61 14.54
N ASP A 459 11.11 -30.80 15.01
CA ASP A 459 11.95 -31.59 15.93
C ASP A 459 13.27 -32.02 15.29
N VAL A 460 13.23 -32.47 14.03
CA VAL A 460 14.43 -32.87 13.26
C VAL A 460 15.31 -31.65 12.99
N ARG A 461 14.71 -30.54 12.54
CA ARG A 461 15.42 -29.29 12.26
C ARG A 461 16.11 -28.75 13.52
N LEU A 462 15.42 -28.85 14.65
CA LEU A 462 15.94 -28.46 15.94
C LEU A 462 17.14 -29.35 16.32
N GLU A 463 17.02 -30.67 16.23
CA GLU A 463 18.11 -31.60 16.51
C GLU A 463 19.37 -31.28 15.69
N GLU A 464 19.22 -31.14 14.37
CA GLU A 464 20.31 -30.80 13.45
C GLU A 464 20.95 -29.42 13.78
N ALA A 465 20.13 -28.42 14.09
CA ALA A 465 20.63 -27.09 14.43
C ALA A 465 21.33 -27.07 15.80
N LEU A 466 20.85 -27.83 16.78
CA LEU A 466 21.41 -27.92 18.12
C LEU A 466 22.74 -28.68 18.18
N GLU A 467 22.96 -29.63 17.28
CA GLU A 467 24.25 -30.31 17.12
C GLU A 467 25.36 -29.30 16.77
N GLU A 468 25.04 -28.34 15.89
CA GLU A 468 26.01 -27.35 15.43
C GLU A 468 26.10 -26.12 16.32
N PHE A 469 24.97 -25.71 16.91
CA PHE A 469 24.83 -24.56 17.79
C PHE A 469 24.34 -24.99 19.19
N PRO A 470 25.23 -25.60 20.02
CA PRO A 470 24.85 -26.05 21.35
C PRO A 470 24.49 -24.87 22.26
N GLY A 471 23.72 -25.13 23.33
CA GLY A 471 23.36 -24.14 24.34
C GLY A 471 22.12 -23.28 24.01
N MET A 472 21.46 -23.55 22.87
CA MET A 472 20.17 -22.97 22.53
C MET A 472 19.05 -23.60 23.36
N VAL A 473 18.29 -22.76 24.06
CA VAL A 473 17.13 -23.17 24.86
C VAL A 473 15.87 -22.48 24.37
N TYR A 474 14.73 -23.16 24.45
CA TYR A 474 13.46 -22.59 24.04
C TYR A 474 13.17 -21.29 24.81
N GLU A 475 12.90 -20.22 24.06
CA GLU A 475 12.64 -18.90 24.60
C GLU A 475 11.14 -18.61 24.58
N THR A 476 10.51 -18.67 23.41
CA THR A 476 9.06 -18.43 23.23
C THR A 476 8.59 -18.84 21.83
N THR A 477 7.27 -18.87 21.63
CA THR A 477 6.64 -19.03 20.32
C THR A 477 5.71 -17.86 20.05
N ILE A 478 5.88 -17.22 18.89
CA ILE A 478 5.02 -16.15 18.43
C ILE A 478 4.15 -16.65 17.28
N SER A 479 2.84 -16.64 17.48
CA SER A 479 1.89 -17.14 16.48
C SER A 479 1.39 -16.07 15.51
N PRO A 480 1.07 -16.45 14.26
CA PRO A 480 0.49 -15.56 13.27
C PRO A 480 -0.93 -15.14 13.65
N GLY A 481 -1.37 -14.03 13.06
CA GLY A 481 -2.75 -13.54 13.18
C GLY A 481 -3.77 -14.51 12.57
N MET A 482 -5.06 -14.29 12.84
CA MET A 482 -6.13 -15.14 12.30
C MET A 482 -6.14 -15.17 10.77
N ILE A 483 -6.04 -13.99 10.13
CA ILE A 483 -6.05 -13.88 8.67
C ILE A 483 -4.77 -14.41 8.05
N ASP A 484 -3.63 -14.20 8.68
CA ASP A 484 -2.36 -14.81 8.28
C ASP A 484 -2.49 -16.34 8.17
N ARG A 485 -3.13 -17.01 9.16
CA ARG A 485 -3.37 -18.46 9.14
C ARG A 485 -4.32 -18.87 8.03
N ILE A 486 -5.42 -18.13 7.83
CA ILE A 486 -6.38 -18.41 6.75
C ILE A 486 -5.72 -18.28 5.39
N LEU A 487 -4.89 -17.25 5.17
CA LEU A 487 -4.18 -17.05 3.92
C LEU A 487 -3.13 -18.15 3.68
N PHE A 488 -2.41 -18.58 4.72
CA PHE A 488 -1.50 -19.72 4.62
C PHE A 488 -2.24 -21.03 4.31
N TRP A 489 -3.39 -21.27 4.94
CA TRP A 489 -4.21 -22.46 4.67
C TRP A 489 -4.77 -22.48 3.23
N LEU A 490 -5.24 -21.34 2.73
CA LEU A 490 -5.75 -21.21 1.36
C LEU A 490 -4.63 -21.31 0.32
N ASN A 491 -3.46 -20.77 0.63
CA ASN A 491 -2.29 -20.78 -0.25
C ASN A 491 -1.01 -20.79 0.60
N PRO A 492 -0.36 -21.96 0.76
CA PRO A 492 0.85 -22.12 1.58
C PRO A 492 2.06 -21.28 1.13
N ILE A 493 2.01 -20.65 -0.05
CA ILE A 493 2.97 -19.64 -0.47
C ILE A 493 2.98 -18.42 0.49
N ASN A 494 1.88 -18.16 1.21
CA ASN A 494 1.81 -17.10 2.20
C ASN A 494 2.41 -17.52 3.54
N GLU A 495 3.72 -17.43 3.68
CA GLU A 495 4.51 -17.95 4.81
C GLU A 495 4.35 -17.14 6.12
N ASN A 496 3.13 -17.03 6.61
CA ASN A 496 2.80 -16.41 7.89
C ASN A 496 2.52 -17.49 8.91
N GLN A 497 3.59 -18.16 9.34
CA GLN A 497 3.53 -19.29 10.26
C GLN A 497 4.02 -18.87 11.67
N ASN A 498 4.03 -19.83 12.59
CA ASN A 498 4.63 -19.66 13.90
C ASN A 498 6.14 -19.37 13.75
N ALA A 499 6.65 -18.49 14.60
CA ALA A 499 8.08 -18.30 14.83
C ALA A 499 8.43 -18.91 16.18
N TYR A 500 9.31 -19.92 16.18
CA TYR A 500 9.82 -20.53 17.42
C TYR A 500 11.20 -19.95 17.71
N ILE A 501 11.31 -19.24 18.83
CA ILE A 501 12.51 -18.52 19.20
C ILE A 501 13.27 -19.34 20.24
N TYR A 502 14.56 -19.55 19.99
CA TYR A 502 15.50 -20.15 20.92
C TYR A 502 16.58 -19.14 21.27
N ARG A 503 17.02 -19.15 22.53
CA ARG A 503 18.04 -18.25 23.08
C ARG A 503 19.31 -19.02 23.37
N ASN A 504 20.44 -18.46 22.98
CA ASN A 504 21.75 -19.03 23.30
C ASN A 504 22.15 -18.70 24.74
N THR A 505 22.20 -19.70 25.60
CA THR A 505 22.57 -19.52 27.02
C THR A 505 24.01 -19.10 27.24
N TYR A 506 24.91 -19.32 26.28
CA TYR A 506 26.31 -18.90 26.39
C TYR A 506 26.47 -17.39 26.24
N THR A 507 25.69 -16.75 25.36
CA THR A 507 25.75 -15.30 25.12
C THR A 507 24.65 -14.52 25.85
N ARG A 508 23.53 -15.18 26.13
CA ARG A 508 22.35 -14.66 26.83
C ARG A 508 21.93 -15.68 27.90
N PRO A 509 22.53 -15.71 29.10
CA PRO A 509 22.24 -16.75 30.09
C PRO A 509 20.85 -16.66 30.71
N LYS A 510 20.27 -15.46 30.80
CA LYS A 510 18.97 -15.21 31.43
C LYS A 510 17.91 -14.84 30.39
N LYS A 511 16.71 -15.36 30.59
CA LYS A 511 15.50 -14.89 29.91
C LYS A 511 15.06 -13.56 30.53
N ILE A 512 14.64 -12.62 29.69
CA ILE A 512 14.01 -11.38 30.16
C ILE A 512 12.53 -11.67 30.41
N GLU A 513 12.04 -11.31 31.60
CA GLU A 513 10.63 -11.43 32.00
C GLU A 513 9.77 -10.29 31.44
#